data_AF-A0A957KRJ3-F1
#
_entry.id   AF-A0A957KRJ3-F1
#
_cell.length_a   1.000
_cell.length_b   1.000
_cell.length_c   1.000
_cell.angle_alpha   90.00
_cell.angle_beta   90.00
_cell.angle_gamma   90.00
#
_symmetry.space_group_name_H-M   'P 1'
#
loop_
_entity.id
_entity.type
_entity.pdbx_description
1 polymer ?
#
loop_
_entity_poly.entity_id
_entity_poly.type
_entity_poly.pdbx_seq_one_letter_code
_entity_poly.pdbx_strand_id
1 'polypeptide(L)'
;YVFWEISLVPMYLLIGIWGGKNRNYASIKFFIYTLVGSVAMLLAILGTYFATGTFDIIQSAAAKPFVGLPAQDALLLTSLAFWGFFLGFAFKVPSFPFHTWLPDAHTEAPTAGSVILAGVLLKLGGYGFMRIMIPVYPTAAAYWSQWLVALGAIAIVYGALVCVAQTDLKRLIAYSSVSHMGYVVMGIGAAAAAFGTLDNQAAMDSAAMAFNGATMQMFNHGLITGALFFLVGVIYERAHTRDLDKFGGLSVKTPYYYGIMMVAAMASLGLPGLSGFWGELFTFRGAFYLTPYWAAFAVLGIVFAAVYILWRIIQNVFLGTYDPNKITHWTTATGEHADGPTDMVGFEKLTLWPLVILIFVLGVYPTPLLNYLNSAALEILNFVQSVL
;
A
#
# COMPACT_ATOMS: atom_id res chain seq x y z
N TYR A 1 11.57 -8.14 -14.60
CA TYR A 1 12.09 -9.14 -13.64
C TYR A 1 13.42 -8.73 -13.01
N VAL A 2 14.47 -8.48 -13.79
CA VAL A 2 15.83 -8.17 -13.25
C VAL A 2 15.82 -7.02 -12.23
N PHE A 3 15.30 -5.84 -12.58
CA PHE A 3 15.21 -4.72 -11.64
C PHE A 3 14.30 -4.99 -10.44
N TRP A 4 13.29 -5.86 -10.61
CA TRP A 4 12.42 -6.26 -9.51
C TRP A 4 13.19 -7.07 -8.46
N GLU A 5 14.05 -7.99 -8.88
CA GLU A 5 14.93 -8.77 -7.98
C GLU A 5 16.03 -7.90 -7.38
N ILE A 6 16.69 -7.07 -8.20
CA ILE A 6 17.75 -6.18 -7.72
C ILE A 6 17.23 -5.25 -6.61
N SER A 7 15.98 -4.80 -6.68
CA SER A 7 15.39 -3.94 -5.65
C SER A 7 15.33 -4.60 -4.25
N LEU A 8 15.37 -5.93 -4.16
CA LEU A 8 15.32 -6.66 -2.89
C LEU A 8 16.65 -6.59 -2.13
N VAL A 9 17.78 -6.61 -2.86
CA VAL A 9 19.12 -6.73 -2.27
C VAL A 9 19.47 -5.53 -1.38
N PRO A 10 19.31 -4.25 -1.81
CA PRO A 10 19.56 -3.11 -0.95
C PRO A 10 18.69 -3.12 0.30
N MET A 11 17.41 -3.50 0.20
CA MET A 11 16.54 -3.54 1.36
C MET A 11 16.89 -4.63 2.36
N TYR A 12 17.26 -5.81 1.85
CA TYR A 12 17.76 -6.90 2.69
C TYR A 12 18.95 -6.43 3.53
N LEU A 13 19.90 -5.71 2.92
CA LEU A 13 21.07 -5.16 3.61
C LEU A 13 20.71 -4.00 4.55
N LEU A 14 19.82 -3.10 4.12
CA LEU A 14 19.36 -1.99 4.96
C LEU A 14 18.74 -2.48 6.27
N ILE A 15 17.92 -3.53 6.20
CA ILE A 15 17.34 -4.17 7.38
C ILE A 15 18.41 -4.96 8.13
N GLY A 16 19.15 -5.85 7.46
CA GLY A 16 20.06 -6.79 8.10
C GLY A 16 21.28 -6.15 8.79
N ILE A 17 21.76 -5.01 8.29
CA ILE A 17 22.93 -4.32 8.85
C ILE A 17 22.50 -3.23 9.84
N TRP A 18 21.56 -2.36 9.48
CA TRP A 18 21.17 -1.19 10.28
C TRP A 18 19.84 -1.33 11.03
N GLY A 19 19.23 -2.51 10.99
CA GLY A 19 17.96 -2.75 11.68
C GLY A 19 18.08 -2.91 13.19
N GLY A 20 16.93 -3.17 13.81
CA GLY A 20 16.77 -3.38 15.25
C GLY A 20 17.25 -4.75 15.74
N LYS A 21 16.74 -5.15 16.91
CA LYS A 21 17.19 -6.35 17.63
C LYS A 21 16.95 -7.64 16.83
N ASN A 22 15.83 -7.75 16.11
CA ASN A 22 15.47 -8.94 15.33
C ASN A 22 15.78 -8.79 13.84
N ARG A 23 16.70 -7.89 13.46
CA ARG A 23 17.03 -7.58 12.07
C ARG A 23 17.32 -8.78 11.18
N ASN A 24 18.02 -9.80 11.69
CA ASN A 24 18.35 -11.00 10.90
C ASN A 24 17.10 -11.81 10.55
N TYR A 25 16.20 -12.01 11.51
CA TYR A 25 14.93 -12.71 11.26
C TYR A 25 14.08 -11.92 10.25
N ALA A 26 13.95 -10.61 10.46
CA ALA A 26 13.12 -9.76 9.61
C ALA A 26 13.67 -9.65 8.18
N SER A 27 14.98 -9.49 8.00
CA SER A 27 15.60 -9.38 6.68
C SER A 27 15.48 -10.69 5.90
N ILE A 28 15.74 -11.84 6.53
CA ILE A 28 15.60 -13.16 5.90
C ILE A 28 14.13 -13.44 5.56
N LYS A 29 13.20 -13.15 6.47
CA LYS A 29 11.75 -13.33 6.21
C LYS A 29 11.29 -12.47 5.03
N PHE A 30 11.66 -11.19 5.00
CA PHE A 30 11.40 -10.30 3.86
C PHE A 30 11.92 -10.88 2.55
N PHE A 31 13.19 -11.30 2.53
CA PHE A 31 13.82 -11.83 1.33
C PHE A 31 13.14 -13.11 0.83
N ILE A 32 12.88 -14.08 1.72
CA ILE A 32 12.25 -15.35 1.34
C ILE A 32 10.83 -15.13 0.83
N TYR A 33 10.01 -14.35 1.53
CA TYR A 33 8.62 -14.11 1.13
C TYR A 33 8.55 -13.48 -0.27
N THR A 34 9.39 -12.47 -0.51
CA THR A 34 9.42 -11.77 -1.80
C THR A 34 10.00 -12.64 -2.92
N LEU A 35 11.05 -13.41 -2.64
CA LEU A 35 11.67 -14.32 -3.61
C LEU A 35 10.72 -15.45 -4.04
N VAL A 36 9.97 -16.05 -3.11
CA VAL A 36 9.03 -17.13 -3.43
C VAL A 36 7.96 -16.64 -4.42
N GLY A 37 7.37 -15.47 -4.17
CA GLY A 37 6.45 -14.84 -5.12
C GLY A 37 7.11 -14.55 -6.46
N SER A 38 8.33 -14.00 -6.44
CA SER A 38 9.09 -13.70 -7.65
C SER A 38 9.37 -14.93 -8.51
N VAL A 39 9.69 -16.08 -7.92
CA VAL A 39 9.94 -17.30 -8.69
C VAL A 39 8.68 -17.75 -9.43
N ALA A 40 7.50 -17.68 -8.80
CA ALA A 40 6.23 -17.97 -9.49
C ALA A 40 5.98 -17.00 -10.66
N MET A 41 6.29 -15.71 -10.46
CA MET A 41 6.22 -14.71 -11.53
C MET A 41 7.23 -14.99 -12.66
N LEU A 42 8.45 -15.46 -12.34
CA LEU A 42 9.43 -15.84 -13.36
C LEU A 42 8.91 -16.96 -14.25
N LEU A 43 8.29 -17.99 -13.66
CA LEU A 43 7.67 -19.08 -14.41
C LEU A 43 6.55 -18.56 -15.32
N ALA A 44 5.73 -17.62 -14.85
CA ALA A 44 4.70 -16.98 -15.67
C ALA A 44 5.30 -16.16 -16.83
N ILE A 45 6.39 -15.41 -16.59
CA ILE A 45 7.11 -14.67 -17.64
C ILE A 45 7.64 -15.64 -18.71
N LEU A 46 8.28 -16.74 -18.30
CA LEU A 46 8.79 -17.74 -19.24
C LEU A 46 7.65 -18.42 -20.01
N GLY A 47 6.55 -18.79 -19.33
CA GLY A 47 5.37 -19.33 -19.99
C GLY A 47 4.77 -18.36 -21.03
N THR A 48 4.72 -17.07 -20.71
CA THR A 48 4.30 -16.01 -21.64
C THR A 48 5.23 -15.96 -22.86
N TYR A 49 6.54 -16.01 -22.64
CA TYR A 49 7.53 -16.00 -23.72
C TYR A 49 7.39 -17.22 -24.63
N PHE A 50 7.26 -18.43 -24.07
CA PHE A 50 7.07 -19.63 -24.90
C PHE A 50 5.76 -19.63 -25.68
N ALA A 51 4.73 -18.94 -25.18
CA ALA A 51 3.45 -18.79 -25.88
C ALA A 51 3.43 -17.69 -26.94
N THR A 52 4.29 -16.66 -26.82
CA THR A 52 4.22 -15.44 -27.66
C THR A 52 5.49 -15.14 -28.45
N GLY A 53 6.62 -15.74 -28.10
CA GLY A 53 7.94 -15.51 -28.70
C GLY A 53 8.62 -14.18 -28.32
N THR A 54 8.07 -13.41 -27.36
CA THR A 54 8.58 -12.08 -27.00
C THR A 54 8.54 -11.84 -25.49
N PHE A 55 9.45 -10.98 -25.01
CA PHE A 55 9.44 -10.44 -23.65
C PHE A 55 8.91 -9.00 -23.58
N ASP A 56 8.56 -8.41 -24.73
CA ASP A 56 7.94 -7.09 -24.77
C ASP A 56 6.49 -7.17 -24.25
N ILE A 57 6.18 -6.38 -23.21
CA ILE A 57 4.89 -6.47 -22.50
C ILE A 57 3.71 -6.18 -23.44
N ILE A 58 3.85 -5.21 -24.35
CA ILE A 58 2.76 -4.79 -25.24
C ILE A 58 2.56 -5.85 -26.31
N GLN A 59 3.64 -6.33 -26.92
CA GLN A 59 3.57 -7.40 -27.92
C GLN A 59 3.04 -8.71 -27.32
N SER A 60 3.50 -9.09 -26.12
CA SER A 60 2.98 -10.28 -25.43
C SER A 60 1.48 -10.18 -25.15
N ALA A 61 0.99 -9.02 -24.72
CA ALA A 61 -0.43 -8.81 -24.48
C ALA A 61 -1.25 -8.88 -25.79
N ALA A 62 -0.77 -8.23 -26.86
CA ALA A 62 -1.42 -8.24 -28.17
C ALA A 62 -1.42 -9.63 -28.82
N ALA A 63 -0.40 -10.47 -28.53
CA ALA A 63 -0.29 -11.83 -29.03
C ALA A 63 -1.29 -12.82 -28.39
N LYS A 64 -2.03 -12.41 -27.35
CA LYS A 64 -3.04 -13.22 -26.64
C LYS A 64 -2.48 -14.61 -26.25
N PRO A 65 -1.61 -14.68 -25.21
CA PRO A 65 -0.92 -15.92 -24.87
C PRO A 65 -1.90 -17.10 -24.73
N PHE A 66 -1.54 -18.24 -25.33
CA PHE A 66 -2.31 -19.50 -25.30
C PHE A 66 -3.62 -19.52 -26.12
N VAL A 67 -3.93 -18.49 -26.91
CA VAL A 67 -5.19 -18.41 -27.70
C VAL A 67 -5.40 -19.56 -28.70
N GLY A 68 -4.31 -20.17 -29.20
CA GLY A 68 -4.38 -21.27 -30.17
C GLY A 68 -4.70 -22.66 -29.58
N LEU A 69 -4.86 -22.76 -28.26
CA LEU A 69 -5.17 -24.02 -27.58
C LEU A 69 -6.68 -24.25 -27.46
N PRO A 70 -7.12 -25.50 -27.22
CA PRO A 70 -8.50 -25.77 -26.82
C PRO A 70 -8.92 -24.90 -25.63
N ALA A 71 -10.17 -24.46 -25.58
CA ALA A 71 -10.63 -23.45 -24.62
C ALA A 71 -10.35 -23.82 -23.14
N GLN A 72 -10.44 -25.11 -22.79
CA GLN A 72 -10.15 -25.59 -21.44
C GLN A 72 -8.65 -25.45 -21.09
N ASP A 73 -7.78 -25.83 -22.01
CA ASP A 73 -6.32 -25.75 -21.84
C ASP A 73 -5.84 -24.28 -21.84
N ALA A 74 -6.44 -23.45 -22.71
CA ALA A 74 -6.18 -22.03 -22.76
C ALA A 74 -6.56 -21.35 -21.43
N LEU A 75 -7.75 -21.64 -20.88
CA LEU A 75 -8.17 -21.10 -19.59
C LEU A 75 -7.27 -21.58 -18.43
N LEU A 76 -6.87 -22.85 -18.43
CA LEU A 76 -5.97 -23.40 -17.41
C LEU A 76 -4.62 -22.68 -17.43
N LEU A 77 -3.96 -22.60 -18.59
CA LEU A 77 -2.62 -22.01 -18.71
C LEU A 77 -2.63 -20.50 -18.50
N THR A 78 -3.63 -19.78 -19.02
CA THR A 78 -3.81 -18.35 -18.72
C THR A 78 -4.05 -18.13 -17.23
N SER A 79 -4.83 -18.99 -16.56
CA SER A 79 -5.06 -18.91 -15.11
C SER A 79 -3.77 -19.19 -14.32
N LEU A 80 -2.99 -20.21 -14.69
CA LEU A 80 -1.73 -20.52 -14.02
C LEU A 80 -0.71 -19.39 -14.16
N ALA A 81 -0.58 -18.82 -15.36
CA ALA A 81 0.30 -17.68 -15.59
C ALA A 81 -0.20 -16.43 -14.87
N PHE A 82 -1.51 -16.16 -14.91
CA PHE A 82 -2.15 -15.09 -14.15
C PHE A 82 -1.86 -15.20 -12.66
N TRP A 83 -2.05 -16.38 -12.05
CA TRP A 83 -1.77 -16.60 -10.64
C TRP A 83 -0.27 -16.55 -10.32
N GLY A 84 0.61 -16.95 -11.25
CA GLY A 84 2.06 -16.79 -11.11
C GLY A 84 2.48 -15.31 -11.03
N PHE A 85 1.97 -14.48 -11.94
CA PHE A 85 2.13 -13.02 -11.85
C PHE A 85 1.49 -12.47 -10.57
N PHE A 86 0.27 -12.92 -10.25
CA PHE A 86 -0.44 -12.47 -9.05
C PHE A 86 0.38 -12.72 -7.79
N LEU A 87 0.96 -13.91 -7.62
CA LEU A 87 1.75 -14.23 -6.43
C LEU A 87 2.95 -13.29 -6.32
N GLY A 88 3.72 -13.10 -7.38
CA GLY A 88 4.84 -12.14 -7.38
C GLY A 88 4.42 -10.75 -6.92
N PHE A 89 3.32 -10.24 -7.48
CA PHE A 89 2.81 -8.92 -7.15
C PHE A 89 2.16 -8.83 -5.76
N ALA A 90 1.40 -9.84 -5.34
CA ALA A 90 0.66 -9.89 -4.07
C ALA A 90 1.59 -9.96 -2.85
N PHE A 91 2.70 -10.71 -2.95
CA PHE A 91 3.73 -10.70 -1.91
C PHE A 91 4.35 -9.32 -1.74
N LYS A 92 4.45 -8.52 -2.81
CA LYS A 92 5.05 -7.18 -2.76
C LYS A 92 4.05 -6.03 -2.51
N VAL A 93 2.75 -6.23 -2.76
CA VAL A 93 1.62 -5.36 -2.35
C VAL A 93 1.18 -5.61 -0.89
N PRO A 94 1.94 -6.42 -0.15
CA PRO A 94 1.51 -7.24 0.99
C PRO A 94 0.01 -7.18 1.31
N SER A 95 -0.81 -7.78 0.46
CA SER A 95 -2.23 -7.97 0.76
C SER A 95 -2.45 -9.27 1.53
N PHE A 96 -3.60 -9.44 2.18
CA PHE A 96 -3.99 -10.70 2.78
C PHE A 96 -4.00 -11.83 1.73
N PRO A 97 -3.49 -13.05 2.06
CA PRO A 97 -2.81 -13.48 3.29
C PRO A 97 -1.26 -13.35 3.27
N PHE A 98 -0.68 -12.72 2.25
CA PHE A 98 0.77 -12.72 1.98
C PHE A 98 1.57 -11.63 2.72
N HIS A 99 0.95 -10.93 3.66
CA HIS A 99 1.47 -9.69 4.25
C HIS A 99 2.37 -9.87 5.47
N THR A 100 2.48 -11.07 6.04
CA THR A 100 3.06 -11.28 7.38
C THR A 100 4.54 -10.93 7.50
N TRP A 101 5.26 -10.75 6.39
CA TRP A 101 6.63 -10.24 6.39
C TRP A 101 6.70 -8.72 6.63
N LEU A 102 5.67 -7.97 6.23
CA LEU A 102 5.69 -6.51 6.19
C LEU A 102 5.82 -5.88 7.59
N PRO A 103 5.01 -6.28 8.60
CA PRO A 103 5.12 -5.72 9.94
C PRO A 103 6.49 -5.96 10.55
N ASP A 104 7.07 -7.15 10.39
CA ASP A 104 8.39 -7.48 10.93
C ASP A 104 9.49 -6.68 10.22
N ALA A 105 9.43 -6.59 8.88
CA ALA A 105 10.38 -5.82 8.09
C ALA A 105 10.38 -4.34 8.49
N HIS A 106 9.22 -3.70 8.62
CA HIS A 106 9.14 -2.30 9.06
C HIS A 106 9.56 -2.11 10.51
N THR A 107 9.12 -2.98 11.41
CA THR A 107 9.43 -2.88 12.85
C THR A 107 10.94 -2.87 13.08
N GLU A 108 11.68 -3.69 12.32
CA GLU A 108 13.13 -3.83 12.45
C GLU A 108 13.92 -2.93 11.50
N ALA A 109 13.37 -2.43 10.39
CA ALA A 109 14.11 -1.54 9.48
C ALA A 109 14.52 -0.22 10.17
N PRO A 110 15.63 0.42 9.78
CA PRO A 110 15.87 1.82 10.13
C PRO A 110 14.76 2.74 9.58
N THR A 111 14.65 3.97 10.10
CA THR A 111 13.62 4.94 9.69
C THR A 111 13.61 5.17 8.18
N ALA A 112 14.77 5.49 7.59
CA ALA A 112 14.90 5.69 6.15
C ALA A 112 14.53 4.43 5.35
N GLY A 113 14.91 3.25 5.82
CA GLY A 113 14.53 1.98 5.20
C GLY A 113 13.01 1.76 5.21
N SER A 114 12.33 2.14 6.30
CA SER A 114 10.86 2.06 6.40
C SER A 114 10.18 3.03 5.43
N VAL A 115 10.71 4.25 5.29
CA VAL A 115 10.18 5.25 4.35
C VAL A 115 10.32 4.77 2.91
N ILE A 116 11.47 4.21 2.51
CA ILE A 116 11.67 3.68 1.14
C ILE A 116 10.79 2.45 0.89
N LEU A 117 10.75 1.52 1.85
CA LEU A 117 9.96 0.30 1.75
C LEU A 117 8.48 0.62 1.54
N ALA A 118 7.90 1.43 2.44
CA ALA A 118 6.50 1.82 2.37
C ALA A 118 6.25 2.72 1.16
N GLY A 119 7.09 3.75 0.98
CA GLY A 119 6.93 4.81 -0.02
C GLY A 119 6.98 4.31 -1.45
N VAL A 120 7.93 3.43 -1.78
CA VAL A 120 8.26 3.04 -3.15
C VAL A 120 7.99 1.55 -3.40
N LEU A 121 8.59 0.66 -2.61
CA LEU A 121 8.67 -0.75 -2.99
C LEU A 121 7.32 -1.45 -3.00
N LEU A 122 6.42 -1.07 -2.10
CA LEU A 122 5.05 -1.61 -2.06
C LEU A 122 4.27 -1.33 -3.36
N LYS A 123 4.61 -0.26 -4.09
CA LYS A 123 3.88 0.18 -5.28
C LYS A 123 4.27 -0.61 -6.52
N LEU A 124 5.43 -1.26 -6.49
CA LEU A 124 5.90 -2.07 -7.61
C LEU A 124 4.91 -3.18 -7.94
N GLY A 125 4.31 -3.84 -6.94
CA GLY A 125 3.36 -4.91 -7.21
C GLY A 125 2.01 -4.39 -7.72
N GLY A 126 1.52 -3.24 -7.23
CA GLY A 126 0.31 -2.61 -7.78
C GLY A 126 0.49 -2.16 -9.23
N TYR A 127 1.67 -1.59 -9.53
CA TYR A 127 2.09 -1.33 -10.91
C TYR A 127 2.16 -2.62 -11.75
N GLY A 128 2.73 -3.69 -11.22
CA GLY A 128 2.81 -4.99 -11.90
C GLY A 128 1.43 -5.57 -12.24
N PHE A 129 0.49 -5.48 -11.30
CA PHE A 129 -0.90 -5.87 -11.54
C PHE A 129 -1.50 -5.11 -12.73
N MET A 130 -1.45 -3.77 -12.69
CA MET A 130 -2.11 -2.92 -13.70
C MET A 130 -1.41 -2.94 -15.05
N ARG A 131 -0.08 -2.93 -15.08
CA ARG A 131 0.70 -2.78 -16.32
C ARG A 131 0.97 -4.11 -17.03
N ILE A 132 1.06 -5.21 -16.28
CA ILE A 132 1.50 -6.51 -16.78
C ILE A 132 0.38 -7.55 -16.65
N MET A 133 -0.07 -7.85 -15.43
CA MET A 133 -1.00 -8.97 -15.21
C MET A 133 -2.32 -8.77 -15.94
N ILE A 134 -2.94 -7.61 -15.76
CA ILE A 134 -4.27 -7.32 -16.31
C ILE A 134 -4.27 -7.28 -17.85
N PRO A 135 -3.37 -6.53 -18.53
CA PRO A 135 -3.45 -6.42 -19.98
C PRO A 135 -3.01 -7.70 -20.70
N VAL A 136 -2.11 -8.48 -20.12
CA VAL A 136 -1.61 -9.74 -20.72
C VAL A 136 -2.61 -10.88 -20.55
N TYR A 137 -3.36 -10.92 -19.45
CA TYR A 137 -4.32 -12.00 -19.15
C TYR A 137 -5.73 -11.47 -18.81
N PRO A 138 -6.38 -10.71 -19.70
CA PRO A 138 -7.67 -10.09 -19.40
C PRO A 138 -8.80 -11.10 -19.21
N THR A 139 -8.80 -12.22 -19.95
CA THR A 139 -9.78 -13.31 -19.77
C THR A 139 -9.68 -13.96 -18.39
N ALA A 140 -8.46 -14.26 -17.93
CA ALA A 140 -8.24 -14.80 -16.59
C ALA A 140 -8.56 -13.75 -15.50
N ALA A 141 -8.22 -12.48 -15.74
CA ALA A 141 -8.58 -11.39 -14.84
C ALA A 141 -10.09 -11.24 -14.66
N ALA A 142 -10.86 -11.31 -15.75
CA ALA A 142 -12.32 -11.30 -15.71
C ALA A 142 -12.87 -12.49 -14.92
N TYR A 143 -12.37 -13.70 -15.22
CA TYR A 143 -12.81 -14.94 -14.59
C TYR A 143 -12.51 -14.98 -13.08
N TRP A 144 -11.33 -14.53 -12.66
CA TRP A 144 -10.90 -14.52 -11.25
C TRP A 144 -11.15 -13.19 -10.53
N SER A 145 -11.84 -12.24 -11.15
CA SER A 145 -12.06 -10.88 -10.62
C SER A 145 -12.64 -10.88 -9.21
N GLN A 146 -13.65 -11.72 -8.95
CA GLN A 146 -14.27 -11.83 -7.62
C GLN A 146 -13.29 -12.25 -6.53
N TRP A 147 -12.28 -13.07 -6.84
CA TRP A 147 -11.24 -13.45 -5.89
C TRP A 147 -10.29 -12.29 -5.58
N LEU A 148 -9.91 -11.50 -6.59
CA LEU A 148 -9.12 -10.29 -6.38
C LEU A 148 -9.85 -9.31 -5.46
N VAL A 149 -11.13 -9.04 -5.76
CA VAL A 149 -11.96 -8.14 -4.97
C VAL A 149 -12.11 -8.66 -3.53
N ALA A 150 -12.40 -9.95 -3.35
CA ALA A 150 -12.48 -10.57 -2.04
C ALA A 150 -11.19 -10.42 -1.24
N LEU A 151 -10.03 -10.73 -1.83
CA LEU A 151 -8.73 -10.61 -1.17
C LEU A 151 -8.42 -9.17 -0.76
N GLY A 152 -8.71 -8.20 -1.64
CA GLY A 152 -8.55 -6.77 -1.32
C GLY A 152 -9.48 -6.31 -0.19
N ALA A 153 -10.76 -6.68 -0.26
CA ALA A 153 -11.76 -6.35 0.76
C ALA A 153 -11.43 -6.97 2.13
N ILE A 154 -10.99 -8.23 2.15
CA ILE A 154 -10.51 -8.90 3.36
C ILE A 154 -9.26 -8.19 3.89
N ALA A 155 -8.31 -7.80 3.05
CA ALA A 155 -7.10 -7.10 3.49
C ALA A 155 -7.41 -5.74 4.15
N ILE A 156 -8.37 -4.99 3.60
CA ILE A 156 -8.86 -3.73 4.19
C ILE A 156 -9.38 -3.97 5.61
N VAL A 157 -10.34 -4.89 5.77
CA VAL A 157 -10.98 -5.12 7.08
C VAL A 157 -10.01 -5.78 8.07
N TYR A 158 -9.31 -6.83 7.65
CA TYR A 158 -8.37 -7.56 8.48
C TYR A 158 -7.21 -6.67 8.94
N GLY A 159 -6.59 -5.92 8.02
CA GLY A 159 -5.49 -5.02 8.34
C GLY A 159 -5.90 -3.96 9.37
N ALA A 160 -7.09 -3.36 9.20
CA ALA A 160 -7.61 -2.38 10.14
C ALA A 160 -7.91 -2.98 11.52
N LEU A 161 -8.51 -4.18 11.60
CA LEU A 161 -8.74 -4.89 12.86
C LEU A 161 -7.43 -5.20 13.59
N VAL A 162 -6.40 -5.65 12.86
CA VAL A 162 -5.09 -5.95 13.45
C VAL A 162 -4.42 -4.67 13.98
N CYS A 163 -4.59 -3.51 13.30
CA CYS A 163 -4.12 -2.22 13.81
C CYS A 163 -4.72 -1.87 15.17
N VAL A 164 -6.01 -2.13 15.37
CA VAL A 164 -6.70 -1.88 16.65
C VAL A 164 -6.06 -2.69 17.79
N ALA A 165 -5.49 -3.86 17.51
CA ALA A 165 -4.79 -4.70 18.49
C ALA A 165 -3.30 -4.37 18.67
N GLN A 166 -2.67 -3.57 17.80
CA GLN A 166 -1.24 -3.29 17.88
C GLN A 166 -0.89 -2.31 19.00
N THR A 167 0.13 -2.61 19.79
CA THR A 167 0.70 -1.71 20.82
C THR A 167 1.96 -0.98 20.35
N ASP A 168 2.68 -1.49 19.35
CA ASP A 168 3.83 -0.79 18.75
C ASP A 168 3.36 0.12 17.60
N LEU A 169 3.66 1.41 17.69
CA LEU A 169 3.25 2.43 16.71
C LEU A 169 3.78 2.13 15.30
N LYS A 170 5.01 1.63 15.18
CA LYS A 170 5.61 1.31 13.87
C LYS A 170 4.95 0.10 13.24
N ARG A 171 4.64 -0.90 14.06
CA ARG A 171 3.92 -2.11 13.65
C ARG A 171 2.48 -1.79 13.27
N LEU A 172 1.82 -0.90 13.99
CA LEU A 172 0.50 -0.37 13.66
C LEU A 172 0.50 0.28 12.27
N ILE A 173 1.45 1.18 11.97
CA ILE A 173 1.55 1.82 10.65
C ILE A 173 1.89 0.82 9.53
N ALA A 174 2.64 -0.24 9.84
CA ALA A 174 2.87 -1.31 8.88
C ALA A 174 1.57 -2.09 8.55
N TYR A 175 0.73 -2.39 9.55
CA TYR A 175 -0.57 -3.01 9.29
C TYR A 175 -1.58 -2.08 8.63
N SER A 176 -1.51 -0.77 8.89
CA SER A 176 -2.35 0.19 8.16
C SER A 176 -1.98 0.19 6.68
N SER A 177 -0.69 -0.06 6.35
CA SER A 177 -0.26 -0.25 4.96
C SER A 177 -0.89 -1.50 4.31
N VAL A 178 -1.04 -2.60 5.05
CA VAL A 178 -1.76 -3.81 4.56
C VAL A 178 -3.21 -3.46 4.22
N SER A 179 -3.88 -2.72 5.10
CA SER A 179 -5.24 -2.24 4.87
C SER A 179 -5.33 -1.37 3.62
N HIS A 180 -4.46 -0.37 3.49
CA HIS A 180 -4.47 0.57 2.37
C HIS A 180 -4.12 -0.08 1.03
N MET A 181 -3.20 -1.05 1.02
CA MET A 181 -2.90 -1.81 -0.19
C MET A 181 -4.03 -2.78 -0.56
N GLY A 182 -4.89 -3.15 0.39
CA GLY A 182 -6.15 -3.83 0.10
C GLY A 182 -7.06 -3.04 -0.84
N TYR A 183 -7.12 -1.70 -0.72
CA TYR A 183 -7.85 -0.84 -1.67
C TYR A 183 -7.28 -0.94 -3.09
N VAL A 184 -5.95 -1.05 -3.23
CA VAL A 184 -5.29 -1.20 -4.54
C VAL A 184 -5.72 -2.52 -5.19
N VAL A 185 -5.64 -3.63 -4.45
CA VAL A 185 -6.05 -4.95 -4.95
C VAL A 185 -7.54 -5.00 -5.25
N MET A 186 -8.38 -4.43 -4.38
CA MET A 186 -9.83 -4.38 -4.56
C MET A 186 -10.21 -3.54 -5.78
N GLY A 187 -9.60 -2.36 -5.96
CA GLY A 187 -9.86 -1.49 -7.11
C GLY A 187 -9.47 -2.14 -8.44
N ILE A 188 -8.32 -2.81 -8.48
CA ILE A 188 -7.88 -3.55 -9.66
C ILE A 188 -8.82 -4.73 -9.95
N GLY A 189 -9.21 -5.48 -8.92
CA GLY A 189 -10.16 -6.58 -9.06
C GLY A 189 -11.55 -6.12 -9.51
N ALA A 190 -12.02 -4.97 -9.01
CA ALA A 190 -13.32 -4.41 -9.35
C ALA A 190 -13.34 -3.98 -10.82
N ALA A 191 -12.31 -3.29 -11.30
CA ALA A 191 -12.18 -2.97 -12.71
C ALA A 191 -12.14 -4.24 -13.58
N ALA A 192 -11.42 -5.28 -13.15
CA ALA A 192 -11.40 -6.55 -13.85
C ALA A 192 -12.78 -7.24 -13.91
N ALA A 193 -13.66 -7.01 -12.93
CA ALA A 193 -15.03 -7.53 -12.96
C ALA A 193 -15.91 -6.87 -14.05
N ALA A 194 -15.51 -5.71 -14.57
CA ALA A 194 -16.20 -5.05 -15.69
C ALA A 194 -15.81 -5.63 -17.05
N PHE A 195 -14.75 -6.44 -17.13
CA PHE A 195 -14.23 -6.97 -18.38
C PHE A 195 -15.26 -7.87 -19.07
N GLY A 196 -15.50 -7.63 -20.36
CA GLY A 196 -16.61 -8.22 -21.12
C GLY A 196 -17.91 -7.40 -21.08
N THR A 197 -17.96 -6.30 -20.33
CA THR A 197 -19.11 -5.36 -20.29
C THR A 197 -18.70 -3.91 -20.53
N LEU A 198 -17.46 -3.66 -20.97
CA LEU A 198 -16.88 -2.33 -21.16
C LEU A 198 -17.55 -1.52 -22.30
N ASP A 199 -18.38 -2.15 -23.14
CA ASP A 199 -19.24 -1.45 -24.11
C ASP A 199 -20.31 -0.58 -23.42
N ASN A 200 -20.63 -0.90 -22.17
CA ASN A 200 -21.52 -0.08 -21.34
C ASN A 200 -20.72 1.06 -20.71
N GLN A 201 -21.10 2.31 -21.01
CA GLN A 201 -20.40 3.50 -20.51
C GLN A 201 -20.31 3.54 -18.98
N ALA A 202 -21.36 3.13 -18.26
CA ALA A 202 -21.34 3.12 -16.79
C ALA A 202 -20.35 2.07 -16.23
N ALA A 203 -20.18 0.94 -16.93
CA ALA A 203 -19.17 -0.06 -16.57
C ALA A 203 -17.75 0.45 -16.87
N MET A 204 -17.53 1.08 -18.02
CA MET A 204 -16.27 1.73 -18.38
C MET A 204 -15.87 2.81 -17.36
N ASP A 205 -16.78 3.73 -17.06
CA ASP A 205 -16.56 4.80 -16.09
C ASP A 205 -16.25 4.23 -14.70
N SER A 206 -16.98 3.20 -14.27
CA SER A 206 -16.76 2.55 -12.98
C SER A 206 -15.42 1.81 -12.91
N ALA A 207 -15.01 1.15 -14.00
CA ALA A 207 -13.70 0.49 -14.08
C ALA A 207 -12.56 1.53 -14.06
N ALA A 208 -12.71 2.63 -14.79
CA ALA A 208 -11.76 3.73 -14.80
C ALA A 208 -11.65 4.36 -13.40
N MET A 209 -12.77 4.58 -12.70
CA MET A 209 -12.77 5.04 -11.32
C MET A 209 -12.04 4.06 -10.39
N ALA A 210 -12.27 2.75 -10.51
CA ALA A 210 -11.61 1.77 -9.67
C ALA A 210 -10.08 1.72 -9.90
N PHE A 211 -9.62 1.81 -11.15
CA PHE A 211 -8.18 1.94 -11.48
C PHE A 211 -7.56 3.26 -11.02
N ASN A 212 -8.29 4.37 -11.19
CA ASN A 212 -7.87 5.67 -10.68
C ASN A 212 -7.74 5.64 -9.16
N GLY A 213 -8.70 5.03 -8.46
CA GLY A 213 -8.66 4.82 -7.02
C GLY A 213 -7.44 4.01 -6.59
N ALA A 214 -7.18 2.86 -7.23
CA ALA A 214 -6.01 2.03 -6.94
C ALA A 214 -4.69 2.79 -7.16
N THR A 215 -4.58 3.57 -8.23
CA THR A 215 -3.34 4.30 -8.56
C THR A 215 -3.14 5.54 -7.69
N MET A 216 -4.21 6.29 -7.43
CA MET A 216 -4.20 7.39 -6.46
C MET A 216 -3.85 6.87 -5.07
N GLN A 217 -4.42 5.73 -4.66
CA GLN A 217 -4.12 5.12 -3.38
C GLN A 217 -2.64 4.75 -3.28
N MET A 218 -2.05 4.16 -4.32
CA MET A 218 -0.60 3.91 -4.36
C MET A 218 0.18 5.21 -4.14
N PHE A 219 -0.12 6.28 -4.88
CA PHE A 219 0.59 7.55 -4.77
C PHE A 219 0.43 8.18 -3.38
N ASN A 220 -0.81 8.37 -2.94
CA ASN A 220 -1.15 9.02 -1.67
C ASN A 220 -0.65 8.23 -0.47
N HIS A 221 -0.78 6.90 -0.50
CA HIS A 221 -0.21 6.03 0.52
C HIS A 221 1.30 6.23 0.63
N GLY A 222 2.02 6.42 -0.48
CA GLY A 222 3.46 6.71 -0.46
C GLY A 222 3.83 7.99 0.26
N LEU A 223 3.09 9.06 0.04
CA LEU A 223 3.28 10.33 0.73
C LEU A 223 2.96 10.23 2.22
N ILE A 224 1.77 9.69 2.52
CA ILE A 224 1.22 9.62 3.88
C ILE A 224 2.04 8.67 4.75
N THR A 225 2.28 7.44 4.28
CA THR A 225 3.05 6.48 5.09
C THR A 225 4.52 6.84 5.18
N GLY A 226 5.10 7.49 4.16
CA GLY A 226 6.42 8.10 4.25
C GLY A 226 6.49 9.11 5.40
N ALA A 227 5.51 10.00 5.52
CA ALA A 227 5.43 10.96 6.63
C ALA A 227 5.25 10.26 7.99
N LEU A 228 4.33 9.28 8.09
CA LEU A 228 4.08 8.53 9.32
C LEU A 228 5.33 7.76 9.79
N PHE A 229 6.02 7.04 8.91
CA PHE A 229 7.23 6.31 9.28
C PHE A 229 8.38 7.25 9.67
N PHE A 230 8.49 8.43 9.04
CA PHE A 230 9.46 9.44 9.44
C PHE A 230 9.14 9.96 10.85
N LEU A 231 7.88 10.29 11.14
CA LEU A 231 7.43 10.72 12.47
C LEU A 231 7.68 9.66 13.55
N VAL A 232 7.42 8.37 13.23
CA VAL A 232 7.78 7.26 14.13
C VAL A 232 9.28 7.23 14.42
N GLY A 233 10.11 7.49 13.41
CA GLY A 233 11.56 7.60 13.60
C GLY A 233 11.89 8.73 14.57
N VAL A 234 11.32 9.92 14.35
CA VAL A 234 11.52 11.11 15.19
C VAL A 234 11.19 10.83 16.66
N ILE A 235 10.06 10.18 16.97
CA ILE A 235 9.71 9.86 18.36
C ILE A 235 10.57 8.71 18.93
N TYR A 236 10.95 7.73 18.11
CA TYR A 236 11.78 6.62 18.55
C TYR A 236 13.22 7.03 18.88
N GLU A 237 13.82 7.92 18.09
CA GLU A 237 15.17 8.45 18.36
C GLU A 237 15.21 9.19 19.71
N ARG A 238 14.14 9.88 20.07
CA ARG A 238 14.03 10.62 21.34
C ARG A 238 13.65 9.74 22.53
N ALA A 239 12.56 8.99 22.41
CA ALA A 239 11.97 8.26 23.53
C ALA A 239 12.51 6.82 23.70
N HIS A 240 13.21 6.29 22.68
CA HIS A 240 13.65 4.88 22.57
C HIS A 240 12.55 3.85 22.87
N THR A 241 11.30 4.26 22.69
CA THR A 241 10.13 3.41 22.77
C THR A 241 9.14 3.81 21.70
N ARG A 242 8.35 2.84 21.26
CA ARG A 242 7.27 2.99 20.28
C ARG A 242 5.98 2.40 20.81
N ASP A 243 5.96 2.06 22.10
CA ASP A 243 4.84 1.47 22.79
C ASP A 243 3.78 2.55 23.05
N LEU A 244 2.66 2.45 22.36
CA LEU A 244 1.56 3.41 22.40
C LEU A 244 1.01 3.62 23.81
N ASP A 245 1.07 2.59 24.66
CA ASP A 245 0.46 2.61 25.99
C ASP A 245 1.35 3.36 27.01
N LYS A 246 2.61 3.65 26.64
CA LYS A 246 3.54 4.47 27.44
C LYS A 246 3.41 5.96 27.19
N PHE A 247 2.72 6.39 26.14
CA PHE A 247 2.54 7.81 25.85
C PHE A 247 1.27 8.39 26.53
N GLY A 248 1.06 9.68 26.36
CA GLY A 248 -0.10 10.42 26.89
C GLY A 248 0.20 11.91 27.07
N GLY A 249 -0.72 12.78 26.63
CA GLY A 249 -0.60 14.23 26.77
C GLY A 249 0.58 14.88 26.02
N LEU A 250 1.18 14.18 25.04
CA LEU A 250 2.40 14.64 24.39
C LEU A 250 2.22 15.94 23.58
N SER A 251 1.00 16.25 23.15
CA SER A 251 0.67 17.45 22.37
C SER A 251 1.08 18.77 23.05
N VAL A 252 1.03 18.81 24.39
CA VAL A 252 1.42 20.00 25.18
C VAL A 252 2.93 20.25 25.12
N LYS A 253 3.73 19.19 24.93
CA LYS A 253 5.20 19.27 24.89
C LYS A 253 5.75 19.36 23.47
N THR A 254 5.08 18.75 22.50
CA THR A 254 5.53 18.71 21.09
C THR A 254 4.42 19.13 20.11
N PRO A 255 3.93 20.38 20.18
CA PRO A 255 2.79 20.84 19.39
C PRO A 255 3.03 20.77 17.87
N TYR A 256 4.25 21.04 17.37
CA TYR A 256 4.54 20.93 15.94
C TYR A 256 4.53 19.46 15.48
N TYR A 257 5.20 18.58 16.22
CA TYR A 257 5.15 17.14 15.97
C TYR A 257 3.71 16.61 15.95
N TYR A 258 2.90 17.02 16.95
CA TYR A 258 1.49 16.67 17.00
C TYR A 258 0.72 17.18 15.78
N GLY A 259 0.91 18.44 15.38
CA GLY A 259 0.23 19.01 14.21
C GLY A 259 0.53 18.23 12.92
N ILE A 260 1.79 17.89 12.66
CA ILE A 260 2.17 17.12 11.47
C ILE A 260 1.65 15.69 11.56
N MET A 261 1.74 15.04 12.74
CA MET A 261 1.18 13.71 12.95
C MET A 261 -0.33 13.70 12.73
N MET A 262 -1.05 14.71 13.23
CA MET A 262 -2.49 14.83 13.06
C MET A 262 -2.86 14.92 11.58
N VAL A 263 -2.17 15.76 10.79
CA VAL A 263 -2.41 15.85 9.34
C VAL A 263 -2.14 14.51 8.65
N ALA A 264 -0.98 13.88 8.90
CA ALA A 264 -0.63 12.61 8.27
C ALA A 264 -1.61 11.48 8.67
N ALA A 265 -2.01 11.44 9.94
CA ALA A 265 -2.96 10.47 10.46
C ALA A 265 -4.36 10.70 9.89
N MET A 266 -4.85 11.93 9.82
CA MET A 266 -6.15 12.24 9.19
C MET A 266 -6.13 11.97 7.69
N ALA A 267 -5.01 12.19 7.00
CA ALA A 267 -4.86 11.83 5.60
C ALA A 267 -4.92 10.30 5.43
N SER A 268 -4.27 9.56 6.33
CA SER A 268 -4.33 8.09 6.38
C SER A 268 -5.72 7.54 6.76
N LEU A 269 -6.56 8.33 7.42
CA LEU A 269 -7.94 7.96 7.74
C LEU A 269 -8.87 8.07 6.52
N GLY A 270 -8.45 8.82 5.50
CA GLY A 270 -9.31 9.18 4.37
C GLY A 270 -10.18 10.41 4.63
N LEU A 271 -9.73 11.36 5.47
CA LEU A 271 -10.50 12.58 5.74
C LEU A 271 -10.66 13.44 4.46
N PRO A 272 -11.89 13.85 4.07
CA PRO A 272 -12.10 14.74 2.95
C PRO A 272 -11.29 16.05 3.08
N GLY A 273 -10.71 16.48 1.96
CA GLY A 273 -9.79 17.63 1.91
C GLY A 273 -8.31 17.27 2.09
N LEU A 274 -8.00 16.01 2.39
CA LEU A 274 -6.63 15.45 2.38
C LEU A 274 -6.50 14.38 1.29
N SER A 275 -5.27 14.17 0.80
CA SER A 275 -5.02 13.38 -0.40
C SER A 275 -5.56 11.94 -0.33
N GLY A 276 -5.46 11.27 0.82
CA GLY A 276 -5.89 9.87 0.99
C GLY A 276 -7.35 9.61 0.63
N PHE A 277 -8.25 10.57 0.90
CA PHE A 277 -9.68 10.45 0.62
C PHE A 277 -9.99 10.09 -0.83
N TRP A 278 -9.30 10.69 -1.79
CA TRP A 278 -9.59 10.49 -3.21
C TRP A 278 -9.26 9.07 -3.69
N GLY A 279 -8.20 8.46 -3.15
CA GLY A 279 -7.83 7.07 -3.48
C GLY A 279 -8.92 6.09 -3.05
N GLU A 280 -9.40 6.24 -1.82
CA GLU A 280 -10.47 5.41 -1.26
C GLU A 280 -11.81 5.67 -1.95
N LEU A 281 -12.19 6.95 -2.14
CA LEU A 281 -13.45 7.32 -2.76
C LEU A 281 -13.60 6.73 -4.16
N PHE A 282 -12.60 6.90 -5.03
CA PHE A 282 -12.67 6.39 -6.41
C PHE A 282 -12.68 4.85 -6.44
N THR A 283 -11.93 4.21 -5.54
CA THR A 283 -11.95 2.74 -5.38
C THR A 283 -13.36 2.26 -5.03
N PHE A 284 -13.99 2.86 -4.01
CA PHE A 284 -15.35 2.50 -3.61
C PHE A 284 -16.39 2.86 -4.67
N ARG A 285 -16.27 4.05 -5.29
CA ARG A 285 -17.26 4.51 -6.26
C ARG A 285 -17.36 3.57 -7.47
N GLY A 286 -16.23 3.08 -7.96
CA GLY A 286 -16.18 2.05 -9.00
C GLY A 286 -16.64 0.68 -8.49
N ALA A 287 -16.14 0.25 -7.32
CA ALA A 287 -16.46 -1.06 -6.76
C ALA A 287 -17.95 -1.21 -6.37
N PHE A 288 -18.65 -0.17 -5.93
CA PHE A 288 -20.07 -0.27 -5.59
C PHE A 288 -20.97 -0.59 -6.80
N TYR A 289 -20.58 -0.14 -8.00
CA TYR A 289 -21.32 -0.48 -9.21
C TYR A 289 -21.01 -1.90 -9.68
N LEU A 290 -19.74 -2.32 -9.59
CA LEU A 290 -19.23 -3.58 -10.18
C LEU A 290 -19.32 -4.77 -9.23
N THR A 291 -19.05 -4.57 -7.94
CA THR A 291 -18.94 -5.60 -6.89
C THR A 291 -19.52 -5.12 -5.55
N PRO A 292 -20.82 -4.76 -5.49
CA PRO A 292 -21.43 -4.05 -4.35
C PRO A 292 -21.29 -4.76 -3.00
N TYR A 293 -21.39 -6.09 -2.97
CA TYR A 293 -21.32 -6.86 -1.72
C TYR A 293 -19.93 -6.77 -1.07
N TRP A 294 -18.88 -6.90 -1.86
CA TRP A 294 -17.51 -6.75 -1.37
C TRP A 294 -17.17 -5.30 -1.03
N ALA A 295 -17.66 -4.34 -1.82
CA ALA A 295 -17.53 -2.92 -1.50
C ALA A 295 -18.18 -2.59 -0.15
N ALA A 296 -19.41 -3.08 0.10
CA ALA A 296 -20.10 -2.90 1.37
C ALA A 296 -19.34 -3.53 2.54
N PHE A 297 -18.76 -4.72 2.35
CA PHE A 297 -17.91 -5.35 3.37
C PHE A 297 -16.65 -4.52 3.66
N ALA A 298 -15.98 -4.00 2.63
CA ALA A 298 -14.77 -3.20 2.77
C ALA A 298 -14.99 -1.86 3.50
N VAL A 299 -16.21 -1.30 3.49
CA VAL A 299 -16.54 -0.07 4.25
C VAL A 299 -16.27 -0.24 5.76
N LEU A 300 -16.37 -1.47 6.30
CA LEU A 300 -16.02 -1.74 7.70
C LEU A 300 -14.57 -1.33 8.01
N GLY A 301 -13.66 -1.42 7.04
CA GLY A 301 -12.27 -0.99 7.20
C GLY A 301 -12.12 0.50 7.49
N ILE A 302 -12.96 1.36 6.89
CA ILE A 302 -12.97 2.81 7.18
C ILE A 302 -13.30 3.05 8.65
N VAL A 303 -14.30 2.34 9.17
CA VAL A 303 -14.72 2.47 10.57
C VAL A 303 -13.59 2.07 11.51
N PHE A 304 -12.96 0.92 11.27
CA PHE A 304 -11.82 0.48 12.08
C PHE A 304 -10.58 1.36 11.89
N ALA A 305 -10.41 1.99 10.71
CA ALA A 305 -9.38 2.98 10.48
C ALA A 305 -9.55 4.21 11.36
N ALA A 306 -10.77 4.74 11.44
CA ALA A 306 -11.09 5.80 12.37
C ALA A 306 -10.80 5.40 13.82
N VAL A 307 -11.13 4.17 14.21
CA VAL A 307 -10.83 3.66 15.56
C VAL A 307 -9.32 3.66 15.83
N TYR A 308 -8.49 2.97 15.03
CA TYR A 308 -7.06 2.89 15.38
C TYR A 308 -6.35 4.25 15.25
N ILE A 309 -6.79 5.14 14.34
CA ILE A 309 -6.17 6.45 14.20
C ILE A 309 -6.58 7.37 15.35
N LEU A 310 -7.87 7.56 15.57
CA LEU A 310 -8.36 8.52 16.57
C LEU A 310 -8.11 8.05 17.99
N TRP A 311 -8.29 6.74 18.26
CA TRP A 311 -8.10 6.20 19.60
C TRP A 311 -6.65 5.80 19.86
N ARG A 312 -6.06 4.89 19.08
CA ARG A 312 -4.72 4.36 19.39
C ARG A 312 -3.61 5.38 19.16
N ILE A 313 -3.71 6.21 18.12
CA ILE A 313 -2.69 7.23 17.83
C ILE A 313 -3.04 8.56 18.52
N ILE A 314 -4.13 9.22 18.13
CA ILE A 314 -4.41 10.58 18.57
C ILE A 314 -4.70 10.64 20.08
N GLN A 315 -5.67 9.86 20.57
CA GLN A 315 -6.05 9.88 21.98
C GLN A 315 -4.93 9.38 22.90
N ASN A 316 -4.38 8.18 22.67
CA ASN A 316 -3.43 7.58 23.60
C ASN A 316 -2.04 8.25 23.59
N VAL A 317 -1.57 8.75 22.44
CA VAL A 317 -0.23 9.35 22.36
C VAL A 317 -0.25 10.84 22.72
N PHE A 318 -1.25 11.59 22.23
CA PHE A 318 -1.19 13.04 22.22
C PHE A 318 -2.15 13.74 23.18
N LEU A 319 -3.34 13.18 23.40
CA LEU A 319 -4.37 13.81 24.25
C LEU A 319 -4.28 13.33 25.70
N GLY A 320 -5.04 13.96 26.58
CA GLY A 320 -5.02 13.69 28.03
C GLY A 320 -3.95 14.48 28.78
N THR A 321 -3.78 14.16 30.06
CA THR A 321 -2.80 14.83 30.94
C THR A 321 -1.41 14.23 30.74
N TYR A 322 -0.41 15.08 30.51
CA TYR A 322 0.98 14.66 30.40
C TYR A 322 1.51 14.21 31.77
N ASP A 323 2.06 13.00 31.82
CA ASP A 323 2.72 12.44 33.01
C ASP A 323 4.23 12.22 32.71
N PRO A 324 5.12 13.01 33.32
CA PRO A 324 6.57 12.86 33.14
C PRO A 324 7.11 11.49 33.55
N ASN A 325 6.42 10.76 34.44
CA ASN A 325 6.91 9.48 34.97
C ASN A 325 6.67 8.32 34.00
N LYS A 326 5.80 8.48 33.00
CA LYS A 326 5.52 7.41 32.02
C LYS A 326 6.71 7.09 31.12
N ILE A 327 7.46 8.12 30.72
CA ILE A 327 8.66 7.97 29.87
C ILE A 327 9.78 8.81 30.48
N THR A 328 10.70 8.13 31.14
CA THR A 328 11.84 8.74 31.84
C THR A 328 13.06 8.95 30.95
N HIS A 329 13.07 8.34 29.76
CA HIS A 329 14.17 8.47 28.81
C HIS A 329 13.79 9.38 27.65
N TRP A 330 14.50 10.51 27.53
CA TRP A 330 14.42 11.41 26.39
C TRP A 330 15.83 11.84 25.96
N THR A 331 16.02 11.94 24.65
CA THR A 331 17.22 12.51 24.03
C THR A 331 16.87 13.67 23.09
N THR A 332 17.86 14.52 22.83
CA THR A 332 17.83 15.53 21.77
C THR A 332 18.01 14.86 20.40
N ALA A 333 17.83 15.62 19.32
CA ALA A 333 18.07 15.12 17.96
C ALA A 333 19.54 14.73 17.70
N THR A 334 20.49 15.16 18.56
CA THR A 334 21.91 14.78 18.48
C THR A 334 22.25 13.57 19.36
N GLY A 335 21.28 13.03 20.10
CA GLY A 335 21.46 11.87 20.98
C GLY A 335 21.90 12.21 22.40
N GLU A 336 21.98 13.50 22.77
CA GLU A 336 22.28 13.93 24.14
C GLU A 336 21.05 13.77 25.04
N HIS A 337 21.24 13.60 26.34
CA HIS A 337 20.12 13.52 27.29
C HIS A 337 19.28 14.82 27.29
N ALA A 338 17.96 14.69 27.38
CA ALA A 338 17.05 15.81 27.52
C ALA A 338 16.15 15.62 28.76
N ASP A 339 15.89 16.72 29.48
CA ASP A 339 15.03 16.75 30.69
C ASP A 339 13.53 16.61 30.38
N GLY A 340 13.19 16.10 29.20
CA GLY A 340 11.82 15.88 28.74
C GLY A 340 11.67 15.91 27.21
N PRO A 341 10.43 15.78 26.71
CA PRO A 341 10.16 15.78 25.29
C PRO A 341 10.53 17.14 24.67
N THR A 342 11.34 17.09 23.62
CA THR A 342 11.67 18.25 22.79
C THR A 342 10.91 18.15 21.47
N ASP A 343 10.40 19.29 21.01
CA ASP A 343 9.70 19.35 19.72
C ASP A 343 10.68 19.28 18.54
N MET A 344 10.14 19.20 17.33
CA MET A 344 10.89 18.96 16.11
C MET A 344 11.93 20.03 15.82
N VAL A 345 13.09 19.57 15.32
CA VAL A 345 14.17 20.45 14.87
C VAL A 345 14.00 20.83 13.39
N GLY A 346 14.81 21.79 12.92
CA GLY A 346 14.65 22.38 11.59
C GLY A 346 14.70 21.40 10.42
N PHE A 347 15.63 20.44 10.42
CA PHE A 347 15.76 19.47 9.32
C PHE A 347 14.59 18.49 9.25
N GLU A 348 14.02 18.10 10.39
CA GLU A 348 12.86 17.22 10.44
C GLU A 348 11.63 17.91 9.86
N LYS A 349 11.45 19.19 10.19
CA LYS A 349 10.40 20.05 9.60
C LYS A 349 10.60 20.17 8.09
N LEU A 350 11.81 20.51 7.65
CA LEU A 350 12.15 20.66 6.23
C LEU A 350 11.88 19.38 5.43
N THR A 351 12.07 18.22 6.05
CA THR A 351 11.85 16.92 5.41
C THR A 351 10.35 16.59 5.29
N LEU A 352 9.53 16.96 6.29
CA LEU A 352 8.11 16.63 6.33
C LEU A 352 7.21 17.63 5.60
N TRP A 353 7.57 18.92 5.59
CA TRP A 353 6.74 19.95 4.95
C TRP A 353 6.41 19.68 3.48
N PRO A 354 7.33 19.21 2.62
CA PRO A 354 6.98 18.84 1.25
C PRO A 354 5.88 17.77 1.17
N LEU A 355 5.92 16.76 2.05
CA LEU A 355 4.90 15.71 2.11
C LEU A 355 3.56 16.28 2.58
N VAL A 356 3.58 17.11 3.64
CA VAL A 356 2.38 17.78 4.18
C VAL A 356 1.72 18.68 3.12
N ILE A 357 2.51 19.49 2.43
CA ILE A 357 2.02 20.37 1.36
C ILE A 357 1.37 19.55 0.26
N LEU A 358 2.01 18.47 -0.21
CA LEU A 358 1.43 17.60 -1.24
C LEU A 358 0.14 16.91 -0.76
N ILE A 359 0.08 16.49 0.51
CA ILE A 359 -1.13 15.90 1.10
C ILE A 359 -2.32 16.89 1.03
N PHE A 360 -2.09 18.17 1.34
CA PHE A 360 -3.14 19.20 1.26
C PHE A 360 -3.47 19.58 -0.18
N VAL A 361 -2.45 19.87 -1.00
CA VAL A 361 -2.66 20.30 -2.40
C VAL A 361 -3.44 19.26 -3.18
N LEU A 362 -3.08 17.98 -3.06
CA LEU A 362 -3.80 16.88 -3.74
C LEU A 362 -5.12 16.52 -3.04
N GLY A 363 -5.28 16.86 -1.77
CA GLY A 363 -6.54 16.73 -1.06
C GLY A 363 -7.60 17.73 -1.54
N VAL A 364 -7.19 18.97 -1.81
CA VAL A 364 -8.08 20.04 -2.28
C VAL A 364 -8.23 20.03 -3.80
N TYR A 365 -7.13 19.76 -4.53
CA TYR A 365 -7.08 19.82 -5.98
C TYR A 365 -6.37 18.59 -6.57
N PRO A 366 -7.03 17.41 -6.58
CA PRO A 366 -6.46 16.17 -7.11
C PRO A 366 -6.38 16.16 -8.65
N THR A 367 -7.10 17.04 -9.33
CA THR A 367 -7.35 17.01 -10.78
C THR A 367 -6.10 16.86 -11.66
N PRO A 368 -4.97 17.57 -11.41
CA PRO A 368 -3.79 17.42 -12.27
C PRO A 368 -3.22 15.99 -12.26
N LEU A 369 -3.15 15.37 -11.07
CA LEU A 369 -2.71 13.99 -10.94
C LEU A 369 -3.77 13.04 -11.48
N LEU A 370 -5.04 13.25 -11.11
CA LEU A 370 -6.15 12.39 -11.53
C LEU A 370 -6.32 12.34 -13.04
N ASN A 371 -6.20 13.46 -13.75
CA ASN A 371 -6.33 13.49 -15.20
C ASN A 371 -5.25 12.64 -15.89
N TYR A 372 -4.01 12.75 -15.43
CA TYR A 372 -2.91 11.93 -15.93
C TYR A 372 -3.15 10.43 -15.69
N LEU A 373 -3.58 10.07 -14.47
CA LEU A 373 -3.91 8.70 -14.12
C LEU A 373 -5.11 8.16 -14.92
N ASN A 374 -6.12 8.99 -15.13
CA ASN A 374 -7.32 8.63 -15.87
C ASN A 374 -7.04 8.36 -17.34
N SER A 375 -6.17 9.16 -17.98
CA SER A 375 -5.72 8.90 -19.34
C SER A 375 -5.06 7.53 -19.46
N ALA A 376 -4.16 7.18 -18.54
CA ALA A 376 -3.51 5.87 -18.52
C ALA A 376 -4.49 4.73 -18.21
N ALA A 377 -5.43 4.93 -17.28
CA ALA A 377 -6.44 3.94 -16.95
C ALA A 377 -7.35 3.63 -18.14
N LEU A 378 -7.85 4.66 -18.83
CA LEU A 378 -8.67 4.50 -20.03
C LEU A 378 -7.91 3.82 -21.17
N GLU A 379 -6.63 4.15 -21.37
CA GLU A 379 -5.82 3.47 -22.39
C GLU A 379 -5.67 1.98 -22.10
N ILE A 380 -5.43 1.60 -20.84
CA ILE A 380 -5.37 0.19 -20.43
C ILE A 380 -6.74 -0.50 -20.65
N LEU A 381 -7.84 0.14 -20.25
CA LEU A 381 -9.18 -0.44 -20.37
C LEU A 381 -9.61 -0.61 -21.82
N ASN A 382 -9.37 0.39 -22.67
CA ASN A 382 -9.63 0.33 -24.10
C ASN A 382 -8.79 -0.77 -24.78
N PHE A 383 -7.51 -0.88 -24.39
CA PHE A 383 -6.66 -1.97 -24.87
C PHE A 383 -7.22 -3.33 -24.46
N VAL A 384 -7.57 -3.51 -23.18
CA VAL A 384 -8.17 -4.76 -22.67
C VAL A 384 -9.45 -5.11 -23.43
N GLN A 385 -10.33 -4.14 -23.65
CA GLN A 385 -11.56 -4.33 -24.42
C GLN A 385 -11.28 -4.77 -25.87
N SER A 386 -10.20 -4.30 -26.48
CA SER A 386 -9.83 -4.67 -27.86
C SER A 386 -9.24 -6.09 -27.99
N VAL A 387 -8.72 -6.66 -26.90
CA VAL A 387 -8.06 -7.97 -26.91
C VAL A 387 -8.89 -9.09 -26.26
N LEU A 388 -9.91 -8.75 -25.46
CA LEU A 388 -11.00 -9.66 -25.08
C LEU A 388 -11.80 -10.07 -26.32
#